data_AF-A0A1X6NJX2-F1
#
_entry.id   AF-A0A1X6NJX2-F1
#
_cell.length_a   1.000
_cell.length_b   1.000
_cell.length_c   1.000
_cell.angle_alpha   90.00
_cell.angle_beta   90.00
_cell.angle_gamma   90.00
#
_symmetry.space_group_name_H-M   'P 1'
#
loop_
_entity.id
_entity.type
_entity.pdbx_description
1 polymer ?
#
loop_
_entity_poly.entity_id
_entity_poly.type
_entity_poly.pdbx_seq_one_letter_code
_entity_poly.pdbx_strand_id
1 'polypeptide(L)'
;MAPGTTATRRTARPPSGRPPASALARLTAAADAALRAADGAFPAALAALVVADFVLALAVAARVPYTEIDWQAYMEQVAQYRAGERDYRSIRGGTGPLVYPAAFLYVFSALARLPSTAAVQVVFAALHAAAVGLYATAYRR
;
A
#
# COMPACT_ATOMS: atom_id res chain seq x y z
N MET A 1 69.70 49.23 34.29
CA MET A 1 68.69 48.58 35.16
C MET A 1 67.54 49.57 35.29
N ALA A 2 66.69 49.77 34.28
CA ALA A 2 65.59 48.96 33.72
C ALA A 2 64.22 49.57 34.14
N PRO A 3 63.47 50.21 33.23
CA PRO A 3 62.15 50.78 33.53
C PRO A 3 61.05 49.70 33.45
N GLY A 4 60.19 49.65 34.46
CA GLY A 4 59.09 48.69 34.55
C GLY A 4 57.90 49.08 33.67
N THR A 5 57.71 48.35 32.58
CA THR A 5 56.59 48.47 31.64
C THR A 5 55.30 47.96 32.30
N THR A 6 54.31 48.83 32.55
CA THR A 6 52.97 48.41 32.99
C THR A 6 52.20 47.83 31.80
N ALA A 7 52.13 46.50 31.73
CA ALA A 7 51.35 45.78 30.72
C ALA A 7 49.85 45.88 31.02
N THR A 8 49.10 46.55 30.15
CA THR A 8 47.64 46.58 30.15
C THR A 8 47.10 45.15 29.99
N ARG A 9 46.52 44.59 31.05
CA ARG A 9 45.93 43.24 31.06
C ARG A 9 44.69 43.24 30.17
N ARG A 10 44.84 42.77 28.92
CA ARG A 10 43.73 42.51 27.99
C ARG A 10 42.87 41.38 28.57
N THR A 11 41.68 41.71 29.06
CA THR A 11 40.70 40.74 29.54
C THR A 11 40.33 39.80 28.38
N ALA A 12 40.65 38.51 28.51
CA ALA A 12 40.24 37.50 27.56
C ALA A 12 38.70 37.42 27.51
N ARG A 13 38.12 37.56 26.32
CA ARG A 13 36.69 37.34 26.08
C ARG A 13 36.38 35.87 26.43
N PRO A 14 35.36 35.56 27.23
CA PRO A 14 35.02 34.18 27.53
C PRO A 14 34.67 33.43 26.23
N PRO A 15 34.94 32.11 26.16
CA PRO A 15 34.56 31.32 24.99
C PRO A 15 33.06 31.49 24.77
N SER A 16 32.67 31.94 23.59
CA SER A 16 31.28 32.06 23.20
C SER A 16 30.68 30.65 23.09
N GLY A 17 30.21 30.11 24.20
CA GLY A 17 29.35 28.93 24.21
C GLY A 17 28.14 29.25 23.34
N ARG A 18 27.84 28.39 22.36
CA ARG A 18 26.58 28.49 21.62
C ARG A 18 25.44 28.63 22.65
N PRO A 19 24.54 29.62 22.52
CA PRO A 19 23.42 29.72 23.44
C PRO A 19 22.65 28.40 23.43
N PRO A 20 22.14 27.93 24.58
CA PRO A 20 21.31 26.73 24.62
C PRO A 20 20.15 26.92 23.63
N ALA A 21 19.89 25.90 22.82
CA ALA A 21 18.81 25.92 21.84
C ALA A 21 17.53 26.46 22.52
N SER A 22 16.92 27.48 21.90
CA SER A 22 15.69 28.09 22.41
C SER A 22 14.63 27.01 22.69
N ALA A 23 13.65 27.28 23.56
CA ALA A 23 12.55 26.33 23.80
C ALA A 23 11.90 25.86 22.49
N LEU A 24 11.74 26.78 21.53
CA LEU A 24 11.29 26.48 20.18
C LEU A 24 12.21 25.49 19.44
N ALA A 25 13.53 25.70 19.45
CA ALA A 25 14.48 24.81 18.78
C ALA A 25 14.51 23.40 19.39
N ARG A 26 14.24 23.26 20.70
CA ARG A 26 14.08 21.95 21.34
C ARG A 26 12.77 21.27 20.95
N LEU A 27 11.68 22.04 20.86
CA LEU A 27 10.38 21.55 20.41
C LEU A 27 10.41 21.08 18.95
N THR A 28 11.05 21.85 18.05
CA THR A 28 11.19 21.45 16.65
C THR A 28 12.04 20.20 16.50
N ALA A 29 13.18 20.12 17.20
CA ALA A 29 14.02 18.92 17.16
C ALA A 29 13.32 17.66 17.71
N ALA A 30 12.50 17.81 18.75
CA ALA A 30 11.69 16.73 19.28
C ALA A 30 10.59 16.29 18.30
N ALA A 31 9.91 17.25 17.66
CA ALA A 31 8.91 16.97 16.63
C ALA A 31 9.53 16.24 15.42
N ASP A 32 10.68 16.70 14.92
CA ASP A 32 11.40 16.05 13.82
C ASP A 32 11.86 14.65 14.19
N ALA A 33 12.27 14.43 15.44
CA ALA A 33 12.64 13.10 15.92
C ALA A 33 11.44 12.16 16.00
N ALA A 34 10.29 12.65 16.50
CA ALA A 34 9.05 11.89 16.54
C ALA A 34 8.55 11.55 15.13
N LEU A 35 8.60 12.51 14.19
CA LEU A 35 8.22 12.30 12.80
C LEU A 35 9.11 11.26 12.12
N ARG A 36 10.43 11.35 12.28
CA ARG A 36 11.38 10.35 11.75
C ARG A 36 11.20 8.96 12.37
N ALA A 37 10.84 8.88 13.65
CA ALA A 37 10.53 7.62 14.29
C ALA A 37 9.25 7.00 13.72
N ALA A 38 8.21 7.80 13.50
CA ALA A 38 6.97 7.37 12.85
C ALA A 38 7.21 6.92 11.40
N ASP A 39 8.01 7.67 10.63
CA ASP A 39 8.41 7.31 9.27
C ASP A 39 9.21 5.99 9.22
N GLY A 40 10.07 5.77 10.20
CA GLY A 40 10.83 4.52 10.33
C GLY A 40 9.95 3.30 10.64
N ALA A 41 8.88 3.50 11.41
CA ALA A 41 7.93 2.43 11.76
C ALA A 41 6.90 2.15 10.65
N PHE A 42 6.66 3.11 9.76
CA PHE A 42 5.62 3.03 8.73
C PHE A 42 5.71 1.77 7.84
N PRO A 43 6.88 1.37 7.27
CA PRO A 43 6.95 0.18 6.42
C PRO A 43 6.52 -1.10 7.14
N ALA A 44 6.90 -1.23 8.42
CA ALA A 44 6.52 -2.38 9.25
C ALA A 44 5.03 -2.36 9.59
N ALA A 45 4.49 -1.19 9.94
CA ALA A 45 3.07 -1.01 10.20
C ALA A 45 2.22 -1.30 8.95
N LEU A 46 2.66 -0.83 7.78
CA LEU A 46 2.01 -1.08 6.50
C LEU A 46 2.06 -2.57 6.14
N ALA A 47 3.22 -3.22 6.28
CA ALA A 47 3.34 -4.65 6.01
C ALA A 47 2.41 -5.47 6.94
N ALA A 48 2.35 -5.13 8.22
CA ALA A 48 1.44 -5.76 9.18
C ALA A 48 -0.02 -5.55 8.79
N LEU A 49 -0.40 -4.34 8.37
CA LEU A 49 -1.76 -4.03 7.91
C LEU A 49 -2.14 -4.84 6.67
N VAL A 50 -1.28 -4.90 5.65
CA VAL A 50 -1.54 -5.67 4.41
C VAL A 50 -1.65 -7.16 4.70
N VAL A 51 -0.81 -7.70 5.59
CA VAL A 51 -0.91 -9.11 6.01
C VAL A 51 -2.20 -9.36 6.77
N ALA A 52 -2.56 -8.48 7.71
CA ALA A 52 -3.80 -8.60 8.47
C ALA A 52 -5.04 -8.54 7.56
N ASP A 53 -5.05 -7.63 6.60
CA ASP A 53 -6.11 -7.49 5.59
C ASP A 53 -6.23 -8.75 4.71
N PHE A 54 -5.10 -9.28 4.22
CA PHE A 54 -5.11 -10.52 3.45
C PHE A 54 -5.63 -11.72 4.26
N VAL A 55 -5.19 -11.87 5.51
CA VAL A 55 -5.69 -12.93 6.41
C VAL A 55 -7.18 -12.76 6.68
N LEU A 56 -7.66 -11.53 6.88
CA LEU A 56 -9.07 -11.24 7.05
C LEU A 56 -9.87 -11.63 5.79
N ALA A 57 -9.39 -11.29 4.60
CA ALA A 57 -10.03 -11.66 3.34
C ALA A 57 -10.15 -13.18 3.18
N LEU A 58 -9.09 -13.93 3.53
CA LEU A 58 -9.13 -15.39 3.55
C LEU A 58 -10.11 -15.94 4.60
N ALA A 59 -10.16 -15.33 5.78
CA ALA A 59 -11.09 -15.73 6.84
C ALA A 59 -12.56 -15.50 6.43
N VAL A 60 -12.84 -14.41 5.73
CA VAL A 60 -14.16 -14.12 5.13
C VAL A 60 -14.48 -15.15 4.07
N ALA A 61 -13.59 -15.40 3.11
CA ALA A 61 -13.80 -16.40 2.05
C ALA A 61 -14.06 -17.82 2.61
N ALA A 62 -13.45 -18.16 3.75
CA ALA A 62 -13.61 -19.46 4.39
C ALA A 62 -14.88 -19.58 5.25
N ARG A 63 -15.43 -18.48 5.78
CA ARG A 63 -16.52 -18.52 6.79
C ARG A 63 -17.83 -17.88 6.34
N VAL A 64 -17.78 -16.98 5.37
CA VAL A 64 -18.98 -16.33 4.84
C VAL A 64 -19.41 -17.11 3.59
N PRO A 65 -20.68 -17.55 3.52
CA PRO A 65 -21.20 -18.19 2.32
C PRO A 65 -20.97 -17.34 1.09
N TYR A 66 -20.45 -17.97 0.03
CA TYR A 66 -20.24 -17.31 -1.23
C TYR A 66 -21.57 -16.75 -1.76
N THR A 67 -21.57 -15.47 -2.13
CA THR A 67 -22.71 -14.82 -2.79
C THR A 67 -22.38 -14.67 -4.27
N GLU A 68 -23.23 -15.22 -5.12
CA GLU A 68 -23.07 -15.10 -6.57
C GLU A 68 -23.51 -13.71 -7.02
N ILE A 69 -22.56 -12.80 -7.26
CA ILE A 69 -22.89 -11.48 -7.81
C ILE A 69 -22.73 -11.50 -9.33
N ASP A 70 -21.56 -11.89 -9.86
CA ASP A 70 -21.32 -11.90 -11.31
C ASP A 70 -20.59 -13.13 -11.86
N TRP A 71 -20.01 -13.98 -10.99
CA TRP A 71 -19.14 -15.09 -11.44
C TRP A 71 -19.83 -16.02 -12.43
N GLN A 72 -21.09 -16.40 -12.15
CA GLN A 72 -21.84 -17.29 -13.03
C GLN A 72 -22.03 -16.65 -14.42
N ALA A 73 -22.47 -15.40 -14.48
CA ALA A 73 -22.63 -14.68 -15.75
C ALA A 73 -21.29 -14.56 -16.51
N TYR A 74 -20.18 -14.35 -15.79
CA TYR A 74 -18.84 -14.35 -16.38
C TYR A 74 -18.45 -15.72 -16.94
N MET A 75 -18.78 -16.82 -16.24
CA MET A 75 -18.49 -18.18 -16.74
C MET A 75 -19.31 -18.54 -17.97
N GLU A 76 -20.56 -18.09 -18.06
CA GLU A 76 -21.41 -18.26 -19.24
C GLU A 76 -20.82 -17.53 -20.47
N GLN A 77 -20.38 -16.28 -20.27
CA GLN A 77 -19.71 -15.48 -21.30
C GLN A 77 -18.38 -16.12 -21.73
N VAL A 78 -17.57 -16.60 -20.77
CA VAL A 78 -16.32 -17.32 -21.03
C VAL A 78 -16.56 -18.63 -21.78
N ALA A 79 -17.64 -19.35 -21.48
CA ALA A 79 -18.00 -20.59 -22.17
C ALA A 79 -18.31 -20.34 -23.65
N GLN A 80 -19.10 -19.31 -23.97
CA GLN A 80 -19.38 -18.91 -25.35
C GLN A 80 -18.11 -18.53 -26.11
N TYR A 81 -17.24 -17.73 -25.47
CA TYR A 81 -15.94 -17.38 -26.05
C TYR A 81 -15.07 -18.62 -26.30
N ARG A 82 -14.98 -19.56 -25.35
CA ARG A 82 -14.22 -20.81 -25.52
C ARG A 82 -14.81 -21.73 -26.59
N ALA A 83 -16.12 -21.68 -26.81
CA ALA A 83 -16.83 -22.40 -27.87
C ALA A 83 -16.60 -21.81 -29.28
N GLY A 84 -15.91 -20.67 -29.38
CA GLY A 84 -15.54 -20.08 -30.67
C GLY A 84 -16.28 -18.79 -31.01
N GLU A 85 -17.19 -18.29 -30.16
CA GLU A 85 -17.85 -17.01 -30.40
C GLU A 85 -16.83 -15.85 -30.34
N ARG A 86 -16.88 -14.97 -31.32
CA ARG A 86 -15.96 -13.81 -31.47
C ARG A 86 -16.71 -12.50 -31.74
N ASP A 87 -17.99 -12.55 -32.11
CA ASP A 87 -18.83 -11.35 -32.15
C ASP A 87 -19.24 -10.97 -30.73
N TYR A 88 -18.63 -9.90 -30.21
CA TYR A 88 -18.87 -9.39 -28.86
C TYR A 88 -20.35 -9.11 -28.56
N ARG A 89 -21.12 -8.73 -29.57
CA ARG A 89 -22.55 -8.39 -29.42
C ARG A 89 -23.41 -9.63 -29.10
N SER A 90 -22.88 -10.79 -29.44
CA SER A 90 -23.49 -12.11 -29.24
C SER A 90 -23.08 -12.75 -27.90
N ILE A 91 -22.00 -12.30 -27.27
CA ILE A 91 -21.53 -12.85 -25.98
C ILE A 91 -22.35 -12.27 -24.83
N ARG A 92 -23.07 -13.12 -24.09
CA ARG A 92 -23.98 -12.69 -23.00
C ARG A 92 -23.98 -13.66 -21.82
N GLY A 93 -24.37 -13.21 -20.65
CA GLY A 93 -24.63 -14.06 -19.48
C GLY A 93 -25.94 -13.66 -18.79
N GLY A 94 -26.23 -14.25 -17.62
CA GLY A 94 -27.44 -13.96 -16.84
C GLY A 94 -27.64 -12.48 -16.47
N THR A 95 -26.57 -11.69 -16.46
CA THR A 95 -26.60 -10.22 -16.21
C THR A 95 -26.69 -9.37 -17.48
N GLY A 96 -26.78 -9.98 -18.66
CA GLY A 96 -26.91 -9.29 -19.94
C GLY A 96 -25.69 -9.42 -20.86
N PRO A 97 -25.53 -8.53 -21.85
CA PRO A 97 -24.44 -8.60 -22.81
C PRO A 97 -23.08 -8.34 -22.13
N LEU A 98 -22.03 -8.92 -22.71
CA LEU A 98 -20.67 -8.65 -22.27
C LEU A 98 -20.31 -7.19 -22.56
N VAL A 99 -19.99 -6.42 -21.51
CA VAL A 99 -19.66 -4.99 -21.59
C VAL A 99 -18.17 -4.70 -21.36
N TYR A 100 -17.38 -5.70 -20.97
CA TYR A 100 -15.97 -5.55 -20.67
C TYR A 100 -15.06 -5.74 -21.91
N PRO A 101 -13.90 -5.07 -21.99
CA PRO A 101 -12.94 -5.28 -23.08
C PRO A 101 -12.38 -6.71 -23.13
N ALA A 102 -11.73 -7.07 -24.24
CA ALA A 102 -11.27 -8.43 -24.50
C ALA A 102 -10.34 -9.06 -23.47
N ALA A 103 -9.56 -8.25 -22.75
CA ALA A 103 -8.75 -8.71 -21.65
C ALA A 103 -9.55 -9.47 -20.59
N PHE A 104 -10.82 -9.10 -20.36
CA PHE A 104 -11.73 -9.82 -19.47
C PHE A 104 -11.86 -11.29 -19.85
N LEU A 105 -12.15 -11.60 -21.10
CA LEU A 105 -12.31 -12.99 -21.56
C LEU A 105 -11.02 -13.79 -21.42
N TYR A 106 -9.85 -13.17 -21.62
CA TYR A 106 -8.57 -13.85 -21.43
C TYR A 106 -8.29 -14.14 -19.96
N VAL A 107 -8.47 -13.15 -19.08
CA VAL A 107 -8.22 -13.28 -17.64
C VAL A 107 -9.19 -14.27 -17.02
N PHE A 108 -10.50 -14.13 -17.26
CA PHE A 108 -11.49 -15.05 -16.70
C PHE A 108 -11.43 -16.44 -17.34
N SER A 109 -10.96 -16.57 -18.59
CA SER A 109 -10.58 -17.88 -19.13
C SER A 109 -9.38 -18.50 -18.44
N ALA A 110 -8.44 -17.74 -17.89
CA ALA A 110 -7.37 -18.31 -17.08
C ALA A 110 -7.88 -18.71 -15.69
N LEU A 111 -8.64 -17.83 -15.03
CA LEU A 111 -9.22 -18.07 -13.70
C LEU A 111 -10.18 -19.27 -13.69
N ALA A 112 -10.97 -19.47 -14.75
CA ALA A 112 -11.88 -20.61 -14.90
C ALA A 112 -11.18 -21.97 -15.03
N ARG A 113 -9.85 -22.03 -15.02
CA ARG A 113 -9.07 -23.29 -14.92
C ARG A 113 -8.75 -23.67 -13.48
N LEU A 114 -8.98 -22.77 -12.52
CA LEU A 114 -8.76 -23.06 -11.10
C LEU A 114 -9.81 -24.06 -10.59
N PRO A 115 -9.46 -24.90 -9.60
CA PRO A 115 -10.27 -26.06 -9.20
C PRO A 115 -11.56 -25.68 -8.48
N SER A 116 -11.70 -24.46 -7.98
CA SER A 116 -12.87 -24.01 -7.24
C SER A 116 -12.98 -22.49 -7.17
N THR A 117 -14.18 -21.98 -6.88
CA THR A 117 -14.41 -20.56 -6.56
C THR A 117 -13.57 -20.11 -5.37
N ALA A 118 -13.33 -20.99 -4.39
CA ALA A 118 -12.44 -20.68 -3.26
C ALA A 118 -11.00 -20.41 -3.72
N ALA A 119 -10.47 -21.20 -4.66
CA ALA A 119 -9.13 -20.94 -5.22
C ALA A 119 -9.08 -19.60 -5.96
N VAL A 120 -10.14 -19.24 -6.67
CA VAL A 120 -10.28 -17.93 -7.34
C VAL A 120 -10.33 -16.79 -6.32
N GLN A 121 -11.06 -16.96 -5.21
CA GLN A 121 -11.12 -15.97 -4.12
C GLN A 121 -9.75 -15.72 -3.49
N VAL A 122 -8.90 -16.75 -3.34
CA VAL A 122 -7.51 -16.59 -2.88
C VAL A 122 -6.71 -15.69 -3.83
N VAL A 123 -6.87 -15.89 -5.15
CA VAL A 123 -6.21 -15.05 -6.15
C VAL A 123 -6.69 -13.60 -6.03
N PHE A 124 -8.00 -13.36 -5.91
CA PHE A 124 -8.53 -12.01 -5.72
C PHE A 124 -8.07 -11.37 -4.41
N ALA A 125 -8.01 -12.12 -3.31
CA ALA A 125 -7.49 -11.64 -2.03
C ALA A 125 -6.02 -11.23 -2.15
N ALA A 126 -5.21 -12.00 -2.87
CA ALA A 126 -3.79 -11.70 -3.07
C ALA A 126 -3.61 -10.44 -3.93
N LEU A 127 -4.39 -10.31 -5.02
CA LEU A 127 -4.39 -9.13 -5.87
C LEU A 127 -4.85 -7.89 -5.11
N HIS A 128 -5.88 -8.02 -4.25
CA HIS A 128 -6.37 -6.94 -3.40
C HIS A 128 -5.28 -6.46 -2.44
N ALA A 129 -4.67 -7.37 -1.67
CA ALA A 129 -3.61 -7.04 -0.73
C ALA A 129 -2.40 -6.38 -1.43
N ALA A 130 -2.02 -6.88 -2.60
CA ALA A 130 -0.96 -6.29 -3.41
C ALA A 130 -1.32 -4.86 -3.89
N ALA A 131 -2.56 -4.65 -4.33
CA ALA A 131 -3.03 -3.33 -4.74
C ALA A 131 -3.05 -2.34 -3.56
N VAL A 132 -3.54 -2.75 -2.39
CA VAL A 132 -3.53 -1.92 -1.17
C VAL A 132 -2.10 -1.54 -0.79
N GLY A 133 -1.16 -2.50 -0.78
CA GLY A 133 0.25 -2.23 -0.52
C GLY A 133 0.87 -1.27 -1.55
N LEU A 134 0.56 -1.46 -2.83
CA LEU A 134 1.00 -0.55 -3.89
C LEU A 134 0.45 0.87 -3.70
N TYR A 135 -0.83 1.02 -3.39
CA TYR A 135 -1.43 2.33 -3.15
C TYR A 135 -0.77 3.03 -1.95
N ALA A 136 -0.66 2.35 -0.82
CA ALA A 136 -0.06 2.92 0.37
C ALA A 136 1.41 3.35 0.15
N THR A 137 2.16 2.58 -0.65
CA THR A 137 3.54 2.98 -1.03
C THR A 137 3.58 4.10 -2.07
N ALA A 138 2.60 4.18 -2.97
CA ALA A 138 2.49 5.26 -3.96
C ALA A 138 2.14 6.60 -3.29
N TYR A 139 1.22 6.60 -2.32
CA TYR A 139 0.82 7.80 -1.55
C TYR A 139 1.85 8.24 -0.50
N ARG A 140 2.95 7.49 -0.31
CA ARG A 140 4.07 7.90 0.53
C ARG A 140 4.93 9.00 -0.11
N ARG A 141 4.82 9.18 -1.43
CA ARG A 141 5.55 10.21 -2.19
C ARG A 141 4.81 11.52 -2.19
#